data_AF-A0A959QJP8-F1
#
_entry.id   AF-A0A959QJP8-F1
#
_cell.length_a   1.000
_cell.length_b   1.000
_cell.length_c   1.000
_cell.angle_alpha   90.00
_cell.angle_beta   90.00
_cell.angle_gamma   90.00
#
_symmetry.space_group_name_H-M   'P 1'
#
loop_
_entity.id
_entity.type
_entity.pdbx_description
1 polymer ?
#
loop_
_entity_poly.entity_id
_entity_poly.type
_entity_poly.pdbx_seq_one_letter_code
_entity_poly.pdbx_strand_id
1 'polypeptide(L)'
;MKRREILKQATLASAAAYLTPNWKNQVKSKMTPAAVKPFTFCLNTSTIRGQKQGFLKDLETASAAGYDGVEIWINALQEYSESGRSLSDLKKKIEDWNLQVEDAIGFAQWIVDDKSTRDKAIEQLKNEMDLLAQIGCKRIAAPPAGATNEPGLDLDAAAERYATILDLGKQFGVMPQLEVWGFSKNLYKISQVLYVAAESGHPDAHILPDV
;
A
#
# COMPACT_ATOMS: atom_id res chain seq x y z
N MET A 1 54.76 13.67 -65.66
CA MET A 1 53.92 14.88 -65.74
C MET A 1 52.93 14.88 -64.58
N LYS A 2 52.51 16.07 -64.14
CA LYS A 2 52.19 16.42 -62.75
C LYS A 2 50.82 15.90 -62.24
N ARG A 3 50.79 15.46 -60.98
CA ARG A 3 49.65 14.92 -60.18
C ARG A 3 48.50 15.92 -59.90
N ARG A 4 48.20 16.87 -60.77
CA ARG A 4 47.27 17.98 -60.47
C ARG A 4 46.11 18.20 -61.44
N GLU A 5 45.83 17.25 -62.33
CA GLU A 5 44.74 17.36 -63.34
C GLU A 5 43.68 16.23 -63.27
N ILE A 6 43.68 15.37 -62.23
CA ILE A 6 42.77 14.22 -62.16
C ILE A 6 41.40 14.54 -61.51
N LEU A 7 41.19 15.77 -61.02
CA LEU A 7 40.00 16.09 -60.19
C LEU A 7 38.92 16.97 -60.85
N LYS A 8 38.83 17.05 -62.19
CA LYS A 8 37.83 17.94 -62.82
C LYS A 8 36.97 17.39 -63.97
N GLN A 9 37.01 16.09 -64.31
CA GLN A 9 36.20 15.59 -65.45
C GLN A 9 35.58 14.20 -65.23
N ALA A 10 34.66 14.07 -64.27
CA ALA A 10 33.69 12.97 -64.28
C ALA A 10 32.37 13.40 -63.61
N THR A 11 31.82 14.53 -64.05
CA THR A 11 30.40 14.85 -63.89
C THR A 11 29.63 14.26 -65.08
N LEU A 12 28.51 13.59 -64.79
CA LEU A 12 27.42 13.12 -65.68
C LEU A 12 27.47 11.67 -66.20
N ALA A 13 27.05 10.74 -65.32
CA ALA A 13 26.13 9.60 -65.57
C ALA A 13 26.17 8.77 -64.25
N SER A 14 25.12 8.60 -63.45
CA SER A 14 23.77 8.20 -63.81
C SER A 14 22.80 8.65 -62.72
N ALA A 15 21.81 9.46 -63.09
CA ALA A 15 20.56 9.52 -62.34
C ALA A 15 19.77 8.23 -62.60
N ALA A 16 18.96 7.85 -61.61
CA ALA A 16 17.98 6.75 -61.61
C ALA A 16 18.50 5.33 -61.30
N ALA A 17 18.76 5.09 -60.02
CA ALA A 17 18.41 3.81 -59.38
C ALA A 17 17.75 4.10 -58.03
N TYR A 18 16.42 4.23 -58.09
CA TYR A 18 15.44 3.94 -57.07
C TYR A 18 15.87 3.99 -55.59
N LEU A 19 15.36 5.03 -54.93
CA LEU A 19 14.82 5.03 -53.56
C LEU A 19 14.56 3.63 -52.97
N THR A 20 15.38 3.23 -52.00
CA THR A 20 14.90 2.52 -50.82
C THR A 20 15.65 3.02 -49.59
N PRO A 21 14.99 3.70 -48.63
CA PRO A 21 15.59 3.96 -47.34
C PRO A 21 15.84 2.62 -46.65
N ASN A 22 17.10 2.40 -46.31
CA ASN A 22 17.60 1.31 -45.51
C ASN A 22 17.05 1.44 -44.08
N TRP A 23 15.80 1.01 -43.82
CA TRP A 23 15.13 1.13 -42.50
C TRP A 23 15.06 -0.18 -41.71
N LYS A 24 15.50 -1.33 -42.25
CA LYS A 24 15.39 -2.62 -41.54
C LYS A 24 16.52 -2.95 -40.57
N ASN A 25 17.22 -1.96 -40.05
CA ASN A 25 17.91 -2.13 -38.77
C ASN A 25 16.99 -1.63 -37.67
N GLN A 26 16.05 -2.50 -37.26
CA GLN A 26 15.47 -2.41 -35.93
C GLN A 26 16.63 -2.47 -34.94
N VAL A 27 17.08 -1.30 -34.49
CA VAL A 27 17.66 -1.18 -33.17
C VAL A 27 16.54 -1.62 -32.24
N LYS A 28 16.53 -2.91 -31.89
CA LYS A 28 15.84 -3.37 -30.70
C LYS A 28 16.51 -2.58 -29.59
N SER A 29 15.90 -1.45 -29.22
CA SER A 29 16.08 -0.87 -27.92
C SER A 29 15.79 -2.02 -26.97
N LYS A 30 16.85 -2.65 -26.46
CA LYS A 30 16.74 -3.44 -25.24
C LYS A 30 16.22 -2.41 -24.26
N MET A 31 14.91 -2.39 -24.02
CA MET A 31 14.36 -1.76 -22.84
C MET A 31 15.18 -2.37 -21.71
N THR A 32 16.10 -1.57 -21.17
CA THR A 32 16.68 -1.84 -19.87
C THR A 32 15.48 -2.13 -18.98
N PRO A 33 15.44 -3.28 -18.27
CA PRO A 33 14.40 -3.51 -17.29
C PRO A 33 14.26 -2.23 -16.47
N ALA A 34 13.05 -1.69 -16.39
CA ALA A 34 12.81 -0.53 -15.54
C ALA A 34 13.43 -0.87 -14.18
N ALA A 35 14.32 0.00 -13.69
CA ALA A 35 15.00 -0.25 -12.43
C ALA A 35 13.94 -0.58 -11.38
N VAL A 36 14.09 -1.72 -10.71
CA VAL A 36 13.16 -2.14 -9.65
C VAL A 36 13.14 -1.02 -8.63
N LYS A 37 11.98 -0.38 -8.46
CA LYS A 37 11.84 0.69 -7.47
C LYS A 37 12.05 0.06 -6.08
N PRO A 38 12.83 0.70 -5.19
CA PRO A 38 13.08 0.15 -3.86
C PRO A 38 11.84 0.19 -2.94
N PHE A 39 10.82 0.97 -3.33
CA PHE A 39 9.54 1.09 -2.62
C PHE A 39 8.41 1.46 -3.60
N THR A 40 7.18 1.27 -3.15
CA THR A 40 5.93 1.67 -3.83
C THR A 40 5.27 2.85 -3.09
N PHE A 41 4.37 3.55 -3.77
CA PHE A 41 3.60 4.64 -3.17
C PHE A 41 2.19 4.16 -2.80
N CYS A 42 1.83 4.34 -1.54
CA CYS A 42 0.52 4.03 -0.99
C CYS A 42 -0.17 5.33 -0.55
N LEU A 43 -1.40 5.57 -0.99
CA LEU A 43 -2.19 6.74 -0.57
C LEU A 43 -3.13 6.36 0.59
N ASN A 44 -2.94 6.97 1.76
CA ASN A 44 -3.99 6.99 2.78
C ASN A 44 -5.16 7.85 2.27
N THR A 45 -6.36 7.26 2.17
CA THR A 45 -7.52 7.95 1.59
C THR A 45 -7.98 9.16 2.42
N SER A 46 -7.55 9.29 3.68
CA SER A 46 -7.76 10.50 4.48
C SER A 46 -7.19 11.77 3.83
N THR A 47 -6.11 11.65 3.06
CA THR A 47 -5.47 12.77 2.35
C THR A 47 -6.44 13.45 1.37
N ILE A 48 -7.36 12.69 0.77
CA ILE A 48 -8.34 13.19 -0.21
C ILE A 48 -9.79 13.19 0.31
N ARG A 49 -10.03 12.69 1.53
CA ARG A 49 -11.37 12.59 2.16
C ARG A 49 -12.14 13.91 2.21
N GLY A 50 -11.45 15.04 2.32
CA GLY A 50 -12.07 16.38 2.31
C GLY A 50 -12.86 16.70 1.03
N GLN A 51 -12.56 16.01 -0.08
CA GLN A 51 -13.26 16.18 -1.36
C GLN A 51 -14.66 15.55 -1.37
N LYS A 52 -14.98 14.68 -0.39
CA LYS A 52 -16.29 14.02 -0.24
C LYS A 52 -16.81 13.32 -1.51
N GLN A 53 -15.90 12.78 -2.30
CA GLN A 53 -16.23 12.14 -3.59
C GLN A 53 -16.74 10.70 -3.45
N GLY A 54 -16.56 10.09 -2.27
CA GLY A 54 -17.05 8.76 -1.93
C GLY A 54 -16.04 7.66 -2.21
N PHE A 55 -16.20 6.53 -1.50
CA PHE A 55 -15.21 5.45 -1.41
C PHE A 55 -14.66 4.97 -2.77
N LEU A 56 -15.53 4.64 -3.73
CA LEU A 56 -15.08 4.19 -5.05
C LEU A 56 -14.29 5.27 -5.81
N LYS A 57 -14.69 6.54 -5.66
CA LYS A 57 -14.04 7.64 -6.37
C LYS A 57 -12.70 7.97 -5.75
N ASP A 58 -12.53 7.77 -4.43
CA ASP A 58 -11.22 7.86 -3.77
C ASP A 58 -10.23 6.83 -4.33
N LEU A 59 -10.66 5.58 -4.49
CA LEU A 59 -9.84 4.51 -5.09
C LEU A 59 -9.49 4.81 -6.56
N GLU A 60 -10.47 5.24 -7.35
CA GLU A 60 -10.25 5.65 -8.74
C GLU A 60 -9.25 6.81 -8.83
N THR A 61 -9.35 7.77 -7.91
CA THR A 61 -8.47 8.95 -7.85
C THR A 61 -7.05 8.55 -7.51
N ALA A 62 -6.86 7.65 -6.54
CA ALA A 62 -5.55 7.13 -6.18
C ALA A 62 -4.86 6.44 -7.39
N SER A 63 -5.60 5.57 -8.09
CA SER A 63 -5.10 4.92 -9.31
C SER A 63 -4.79 5.93 -10.41
N ALA A 64 -5.69 6.87 -10.70
CA ALA A 64 -5.48 7.90 -11.72
C ALA A 64 -4.31 8.84 -11.41
N ALA A 65 -4.02 9.07 -10.13
CA ALA A 65 -2.86 9.84 -9.67
C ALA A 65 -1.53 9.06 -9.73
N GLY A 66 -1.58 7.76 -10.05
CA GLY A 66 -0.40 6.91 -10.22
C GLY A 66 0.15 6.30 -8.93
N TYR A 67 -0.67 6.19 -7.88
CA TYR A 67 -0.31 5.40 -6.70
C TYR A 67 -0.34 3.91 -7.02
N ASP A 68 0.58 3.16 -6.42
CA ASP A 68 0.65 1.71 -6.55
C ASP A 68 -0.36 1.03 -5.61
N GLY A 69 -0.69 1.66 -4.49
CA GLY A 69 -1.66 1.17 -3.53
C GLY A 69 -2.38 2.24 -2.73
N VAL A 70 -3.30 1.79 -1.88
CA VAL A 70 -4.08 2.60 -0.96
C VAL A 70 -4.09 2.01 0.44
N GLU A 71 -4.17 2.90 1.41
CA GLU A 71 -4.55 2.61 2.78
C GLU A 71 -5.95 3.20 2.98
N ILE A 72 -6.93 2.30 3.10
CA ILE A 72 -8.34 2.67 3.22
C ILE A 72 -8.73 2.90 4.68
N TRP A 73 -9.94 3.39 4.91
CA TRP A 73 -10.50 3.44 6.26
C TRP A 73 -11.56 2.35 6.39
N ILE A 74 -11.50 1.55 7.46
CA ILE A 74 -12.36 0.36 7.60
C ILE A 74 -13.85 0.71 7.59
N ASN A 75 -14.23 1.87 8.14
CA ASN A 75 -15.62 2.33 8.15
C ASN A 75 -16.15 2.59 6.74
N ALA A 76 -15.33 3.11 5.81
CA ALA A 76 -15.75 3.32 4.44
C ALA A 76 -16.01 2.00 3.71
N LEU A 77 -15.26 0.94 4.04
CA LEU A 77 -15.49 -0.42 3.53
C LEU A 77 -16.73 -1.07 4.15
N GLN A 78 -16.94 -0.89 5.46
CA GLN A 78 -18.14 -1.35 6.15
C GLN A 78 -19.40 -0.70 5.56
N GLU A 79 -19.42 0.63 5.42
CA GLU A 79 -20.51 1.38 4.77
C GLU A 79 -20.75 0.90 3.32
N TYR A 80 -19.67 0.58 2.59
CA TYR A 80 -19.77 0.01 1.25
C TYR A 80 -20.47 -1.37 1.29
N SER A 81 -20.06 -2.27 2.17
CA SER A 81 -20.64 -3.60 2.34
C SER A 81 -22.11 -3.54 2.78
N GLU A 82 -22.40 -2.75 3.82
CA GLU A 82 -23.74 -2.59 4.42
C GLU A 82 -24.77 -2.02 3.45
N SER A 83 -24.33 -1.25 2.45
CA SER A 83 -25.21 -0.78 1.38
C SER A 83 -25.65 -1.87 0.38
N GLY A 84 -25.27 -3.13 0.62
CA GLY A 84 -25.60 -4.29 -0.22
C GLY A 84 -24.75 -4.40 -1.49
N ARG A 85 -23.65 -3.64 -1.58
CA ARG A 85 -22.74 -3.70 -2.73
C ARG A 85 -21.79 -4.89 -2.61
N SER A 86 -21.46 -5.48 -3.75
CA SER A 86 -20.64 -6.69 -3.84
C SER A 86 -19.15 -6.40 -3.60
N LEU A 87 -18.58 -7.01 -2.55
CA LEU A 87 -17.13 -6.96 -2.28
C LEU A 87 -16.32 -7.67 -3.37
N SER A 88 -16.89 -8.69 -4.00
CA SER A 88 -16.28 -9.38 -5.15
C SER A 88 -16.14 -8.45 -6.36
N ASP A 89 -17.13 -7.60 -6.62
CA ASP A 89 -17.05 -6.64 -7.72
C ASP A 89 -16.16 -5.45 -7.38
N LEU A 90 -16.13 -5.04 -6.10
CA LEU A 90 -15.14 -4.08 -5.61
C LEU A 90 -13.70 -4.58 -5.83
N LYS A 91 -13.42 -5.84 -5.47
CA LYS A 91 -12.10 -6.46 -5.68
C LYS A 91 -11.69 -6.42 -7.16
N LYS A 92 -12.57 -6.84 -8.07
CA LYS A 92 -12.30 -6.77 -9.52
C LYS A 92 -12.01 -5.34 -9.99
N LYS A 93 -12.77 -4.36 -9.48
CA LYS A 93 -12.57 -2.96 -9.85
C LYS A 93 -11.22 -2.41 -9.40
N ILE A 94 -10.76 -2.81 -8.21
CA ILE A 94 -9.43 -2.49 -7.69
C ILE A 94 -8.34 -3.12 -8.57
N GLU A 95 -8.52 -4.39 -8.98
CA GLU A 95 -7.62 -5.09 -9.89
C GLU A 95 -7.57 -4.43 -11.28
N ASP A 96 -8.72 -4.04 -11.85
CA ASP A 96 -8.83 -3.33 -13.13
C ASP A 96 -8.09 -1.96 -13.09
N TRP A 97 -8.01 -1.35 -11.92
CA TRP A 97 -7.27 -0.12 -11.67
C TRP A 97 -5.78 -0.33 -11.38
N ASN A 98 -5.30 -1.59 -11.42
CA ASN A 98 -3.94 -1.97 -11.07
C ASN A 98 -3.51 -1.38 -9.71
N LEU A 99 -4.44 -1.36 -8.75
CA LEU A 99 -4.26 -0.79 -7.43
C LEU A 99 -4.18 -1.90 -6.39
N GLN A 100 -3.34 -1.73 -5.37
CA GLN A 100 -3.29 -2.63 -4.23
C GLN A 100 -3.98 -2.00 -3.01
N VAL A 101 -4.75 -2.77 -2.24
CA VAL A 101 -5.15 -2.35 -0.90
C VAL A 101 -4.07 -2.85 0.06
N GLU A 102 -3.14 -1.97 0.42
CA GLU A 102 -1.94 -2.36 1.18
C GLU A 102 -2.21 -2.44 2.68
N ASP A 103 -3.09 -1.58 3.19
CA ASP A 103 -3.48 -1.49 4.60
C ASP A 103 -4.89 -0.90 4.77
N ALA A 104 -5.43 -0.99 5.98
CA ALA A 104 -6.64 -0.30 6.38
C ALA A 104 -6.50 0.30 7.79
N ILE A 105 -6.88 1.56 7.93
CA ILE A 105 -7.01 2.22 9.22
C ILE A 105 -8.21 1.62 9.98
N GLY A 106 -7.90 0.99 11.12
CA GLY A 106 -8.85 0.42 12.07
C GLY A 106 -8.73 1.06 13.46
N PHE A 107 -9.76 0.86 14.29
CA PHE A 107 -9.85 1.49 15.63
C PHE A 107 -10.25 0.50 16.74
N ALA A 108 -10.03 -0.80 16.51
CA ALA A 108 -10.30 -1.82 17.51
C ALA A 108 -9.47 -1.54 18.79
N GLN A 109 -10.12 -1.59 19.96
CA GLN A 109 -9.48 -1.31 21.25
C GLN A 109 -8.72 -2.53 21.80
N TRP A 110 -7.80 -3.08 21.00
CA TRP A 110 -7.10 -4.33 21.28
C TRP A 110 -6.14 -4.25 22.48
N ILE A 111 -5.67 -3.04 22.80
CA ILE A 111 -4.56 -2.82 23.73
C ILE A 111 -5.00 -2.46 25.15
N VAL A 112 -6.28 -2.20 25.40
CA VAL A 112 -6.77 -1.66 26.69
C VAL A 112 -6.70 -2.70 27.82
N ASP A 113 -6.69 -2.28 29.09
CA ASP A 113 -6.61 -3.20 30.23
C ASP A 113 -7.90 -3.95 30.55
N ASP A 114 -9.05 -3.38 30.22
CA ASP A 114 -10.34 -4.04 30.42
C ASP A 114 -10.50 -5.24 29.46
N LYS A 115 -10.62 -6.44 30.02
CA LYS A 115 -10.73 -7.67 29.23
C LYS A 115 -12.00 -7.70 28.38
N SER A 116 -13.13 -7.22 28.91
CA SER A 116 -14.41 -7.24 28.17
C SER A 116 -14.34 -6.37 26.91
N THR A 117 -13.69 -5.21 27.02
CA THR A 117 -13.45 -4.31 25.89
C THR A 117 -12.49 -4.94 24.88
N ARG A 118 -11.41 -5.60 25.33
CA ARG A 118 -10.53 -6.35 24.42
C ARG A 118 -11.26 -7.49 23.71
N ASP A 119 -12.07 -8.27 24.41
CA ASP A 119 -12.82 -9.38 23.81
C ASP A 119 -13.74 -8.87 22.69
N LYS A 120 -14.39 -7.71 22.87
CA LYS A 120 -15.17 -7.04 21.80
C LYS A 120 -14.29 -6.55 20.66
N ALA A 121 -13.12 -6.01 20.96
CA ALA A 121 -12.16 -5.57 19.94
C ALA A 121 -11.65 -6.75 19.09
N ILE A 122 -11.47 -7.94 19.68
CA ILE A 122 -11.13 -9.15 18.94
C ILE A 122 -12.25 -9.57 17.99
N GLU A 123 -13.51 -9.54 18.43
CA GLU A 123 -14.64 -9.82 17.54
C GLU A 123 -14.80 -8.76 16.44
N GLN A 124 -14.53 -7.49 16.74
CA GLN A 124 -14.45 -6.43 15.73
C GLN A 124 -13.36 -6.73 14.70
N LEU A 125 -12.13 -7.03 15.14
CA LEU A 125 -11.02 -7.35 14.24
C LEU A 125 -11.31 -8.55 13.36
N LYS A 126 -11.96 -9.61 13.87
CA LYS A 126 -12.41 -10.75 13.05
C LYS A 126 -13.28 -10.30 11.88
N ASN A 127 -14.31 -9.50 12.17
CA ASN A 127 -15.23 -9.01 11.15
C ASN A 127 -14.52 -8.08 10.15
N GLU A 128 -13.67 -7.19 10.64
CA GLU A 128 -12.92 -6.25 9.80
C GLU A 128 -11.92 -6.97 8.90
N MET A 129 -11.16 -7.92 9.44
CA MET A 129 -10.20 -8.74 8.68
C MET A 129 -10.91 -9.62 7.64
N ASP A 130 -12.11 -10.15 7.92
CA ASP A 130 -12.90 -10.87 6.93
C ASP A 130 -13.27 -9.98 5.73
N LEU A 131 -13.78 -8.78 5.98
CA LEU A 131 -14.10 -7.80 4.93
C LEU A 131 -12.85 -7.42 4.11
N LEU A 132 -11.74 -7.19 4.80
CA LEU A 132 -10.46 -6.83 4.20
C LEU A 132 -9.90 -7.96 3.32
N ALA A 133 -9.97 -9.21 3.79
CA ALA A 133 -9.55 -10.37 3.03
C ALA A 133 -10.36 -10.54 1.74
N GLN A 134 -11.66 -10.28 1.77
CA GLN A 134 -12.54 -10.37 0.59
C GLN A 134 -12.16 -9.40 -0.53
N ILE A 135 -11.54 -8.25 -0.22
CA ILE A 135 -11.06 -7.28 -1.21
C ILE A 135 -9.55 -7.41 -1.48
N GLY A 136 -8.89 -8.41 -0.90
CA GLY A 136 -7.44 -8.63 -1.07
C GLY A 136 -6.56 -7.64 -0.31
N CYS A 137 -7.08 -6.98 0.73
CA CYS A 137 -6.26 -6.18 1.61
C CYS A 137 -5.29 -7.06 2.40
N LYS A 138 -4.07 -6.57 2.63
CA LYS A 138 -2.98 -7.35 3.24
C LYS A 138 -2.83 -7.11 4.73
N ARG A 139 -3.27 -5.95 5.22
CA ARG A 139 -2.92 -5.44 6.55
C ARG A 139 -4.05 -4.60 7.17
N ILE A 140 -3.97 -4.42 8.47
CA ILE A 140 -4.81 -3.50 9.23
C ILE A 140 -3.97 -2.78 10.29
N ALA A 141 -4.12 -1.47 10.44
CA ALA A 141 -3.45 -0.71 11.48
C ALA A 141 -3.93 -1.13 12.88
N ALA A 142 -2.98 -1.25 13.81
CA ALA A 142 -3.19 -1.54 15.23
C ALA A 142 -2.68 -0.38 16.10
N PRO A 143 -3.38 0.77 16.13
CA PRO A 143 -3.02 1.90 16.97
C PRO A 143 -3.30 1.66 18.45
N PRO A 144 -2.83 2.54 19.35
CA PRO A 144 -3.20 2.52 20.77
C PRO A 144 -4.66 3.00 21.01
N ALA A 145 -5.61 2.56 20.20
CA ALA A 145 -7.02 2.90 20.32
C ALA A 145 -7.58 2.45 21.68
N GLY A 146 -8.30 3.34 22.36
CA GLY A 146 -8.81 3.12 23.72
C GLY A 146 -7.77 3.36 24.82
N ALA A 147 -6.48 3.31 24.51
CA ALA A 147 -5.37 3.67 25.43
C ALA A 147 -4.68 4.97 25.00
N THR A 148 -5.39 5.86 24.31
CA THR A 148 -4.77 7.02 23.66
C THR A 148 -4.44 8.16 24.63
N ASN A 149 -5.32 8.40 25.61
CA ASN A 149 -5.33 9.64 26.39
C ASN A 149 -4.84 9.49 27.83
N GLU A 150 -4.80 8.28 28.38
CA GLU A 150 -4.33 8.03 29.74
C GLU A 150 -2.93 7.41 29.69
N PRO A 151 -1.90 8.01 30.30
CA PRO A 151 -0.56 7.46 30.24
C PRO A 151 -0.43 6.21 31.12
N GLY A 152 0.65 5.45 30.92
CA GLY A 152 0.99 4.33 31.81
C GLY A 152 0.55 2.98 31.28
N LEU A 153 0.37 2.84 29.97
CA LEU A 153 0.21 1.54 29.34
C LEU A 153 1.39 0.63 29.71
N ASP A 154 1.06 -0.55 30.23
CA ASP A 154 2.02 -1.63 30.42
C ASP A 154 2.45 -2.19 29.07
N LEU A 155 3.75 -2.04 28.75
CA LEU A 155 4.30 -2.47 27.46
C LEU A 155 4.47 -3.99 27.36
N ASP A 156 4.64 -4.70 28.47
CA ASP A 156 4.73 -6.16 28.49
C ASP A 156 3.33 -6.74 28.19
N ALA A 157 2.31 -6.20 28.85
CA ALA A 157 0.93 -6.56 28.55
C ALA A 157 0.52 -6.19 27.11
N ALA A 158 1.00 -5.05 26.60
CA ALA A 158 0.78 -4.67 25.20
C ALA A 158 1.44 -5.66 24.22
N ALA A 159 2.62 -6.20 24.55
CA ALA A 159 3.31 -7.19 23.72
C ALA A 159 2.53 -8.51 23.63
N GLU A 160 2.01 -9.01 24.76
CA GLU A 160 1.14 -10.20 24.78
C GLU A 160 -0.15 -9.99 23.97
N ARG A 161 -0.77 -8.81 24.12
CA ARG A 161 -1.98 -8.43 23.37
C ARG A 161 -1.69 -8.28 21.88
N TYR A 162 -0.50 -7.80 21.51
CA TYR A 162 -0.09 -7.67 20.12
C TYR A 162 0.12 -9.04 19.47
N ALA A 163 0.81 -9.96 20.15
CA ALA A 163 0.93 -11.35 19.70
C ALA A 163 -0.44 -12.00 19.44
N THR A 164 -1.41 -11.75 20.32
CA THR A 164 -2.79 -12.25 20.17
C THR A 164 -3.43 -11.80 18.85
N ILE A 165 -3.32 -10.51 18.50
CA ILE A 165 -3.92 -10.03 17.24
C ILE A 165 -3.12 -10.43 16.01
N LEU A 166 -1.81 -10.67 16.13
CA LEU A 166 -1.00 -11.22 15.04
C LEU A 166 -1.42 -12.66 14.70
N ASP A 167 -1.65 -13.50 15.70
CA ASP A 167 -2.20 -14.85 15.51
C ASP A 167 -3.59 -14.81 14.88
N LEU A 168 -4.40 -13.81 15.22
CA LEU A 168 -5.68 -13.58 14.56
C LEU A 168 -5.47 -13.21 13.09
N GLY A 169 -4.60 -12.25 12.79
CA GLY A 169 -4.32 -11.83 11.42
C GLY A 169 -3.90 -12.97 10.51
N LYS A 170 -3.15 -13.95 11.05
CA LYS A 170 -2.68 -15.12 10.29
C LYS A 170 -3.83 -15.96 9.76
N GLN A 171 -4.91 -16.06 10.54
CA GLN A 171 -6.09 -16.85 10.18
C GLN A 171 -6.84 -16.22 9.00
N PHE A 172 -6.82 -14.89 8.89
CA PHE A 172 -7.52 -14.14 7.84
C PHE A 172 -6.62 -13.75 6.66
N GLY A 173 -5.29 -13.86 6.81
CA GLY A 173 -4.34 -13.35 5.82
C GLY A 173 -4.23 -11.82 5.82
N VAL A 174 -4.64 -11.16 6.91
CA VAL A 174 -4.63 -9.70 7.08
C VAL A 174 -3.82 -9.36 8.33
N MET A 175 -2.60 -8.87 8.17
CA MET A 175 -1.65 -8.66 9.29
C MET A 175 -1.89 -7.34 10.02
N PRO A 176 -2.07 -7.35 11.35
CA PRO A 176 -1.99 -6.13 12.15
C PRO A 176 -0.62 -5.46 12.05
N GLN A 177 -0.60 -4.14 11.96
CA GLN A 177 0.62 -3.34 12.02
C GLN A 177 0.62 -2.45 13.26
N LEU A 178 1.59 -2.64 14.15
CA LEU A 178 1.69 -1.86 15.37
C LEU A 178 2.03 -0.40 15.03
N GLU A 179 1.06 0.50 15.24
CA GLU A 179 1.14 1.88 14.77
C GLU A 179 1.70 2.82 15.85
N VAL A 180 2.58 3.72 15.42
CA VAL A 180 3.07 4.83 16.26
C VAL A 180 2.08 5.99 16.14
N TRP A 181 1.49 6.43 17.24
CA TRP A 181 0.66 7.64 17.26
C TRP A 181 1.35 8.75 18.05
N GLY A 182 2.00 9.67 17.35
CA GLY A 182 2.80 10.74 17.97
C GLY A 182 2.01 11.68 18.91
N PHE A 183 0.70 11.80 18.73
CA PHE A 183 -0.18 12.59 19.60
C PHE A 183 -0.69 11.82 20.83
N SER A 184 -0.52 10.50 20.87
CA SER A 184 -1.00 9.68 21.98
C SER A 184 -0.12 9.85 23.23
N LYS A 185 -0.67 9.52 24.40
CA LYS A 185 0.14 9.37 25.63
C LYS A 185 0.82 8.00 25.74
N ASN A 186 0.47 7.03 24.89
CA ASN A 186 1.10 5.70 24.81
C ASN A 186 1.45 5.36 23.36
N LEU A 187 2.48 4.52 23.14
CA LEU A 187 2.98 4.17 21.80
C LEU A 187 3.25 5.39 20.89
N TYR A 188 3.68 6.51 21.48
CA TYR A 188 3.94 7.77 20.79
C TYR A 188 5.40 7.92 20.36
N LYS A 189 6.25 6.98 20.77
CA LYS A 189 7.65 6.89 20.36
C LYS A 189 7.90 5.57 19.66
N ILE A 190 8.69 5.63 18.60
CA ILE A 190 9.16 4.42 17.91
C ILE A 190 9.85 3.43 18.85
N SER A 191 10.53 3.89 19.90
CA SER A 191 11.18 3.02 20.89
C SER A 191 10.19 2.17 21.69
N GLN A 192 8.99 2.70 22.00
CA GLN A 192 7.94 1.95 22.70
C GLN A 192 7.35 0.87 21.79
N VAL A 193 7.08 1.24 20.54
CA VAL A 193 6.55 0.33 19.53
C VAL A 193 7.57 -0.76 19.18
N LEU A 194 8.86 -0.43 19.06
CA LEU A 194 9.94 -1.41 18.87
C LEU A 194 10.05 -2.38 20.06
N TYR A 195 9.91 -1.89 21.30
CA TYR A 195 9.89 -2.75 22.48
C TYR A 195 8.74 -3.75 22.40
N VAL A 196 7.51 -3.27 22.20
CA VAL A 196 6.31 -4.13 22.12
C VAL A 196 6.43 -5.15 20.99
N ALA A 197 6.94 -4.73 19.82
CA ALA A 197 7.15 -5.63 18.69
C ALA A 197 8.18 -6.73 19.02
N ALA A 198 9.32 -6.39 19.61
CA ALA A 198 10.35 -7.36 19.99
C ALA A 198 9.88 -8.29 21.11
N GLU A 199 9.28 -7.73 22.16
CA GLU A 199 8.80 -8.48 23.34
C GLU A 199 7.64 -9.41 22.99
N SER A 200 6.85 -9.11 21.94
CA SER A 200 5.78 -10.00 21.48
C SER A 200 6.31 -11.38 21.05
N GLY A 201 7.60 -11.49 20.73
CA GLY A 201 8.24 -12.73 20.29
C GLY A 201 7.67 -13.29 18.98
N HIS A 202 6.84 -12.53 18.27
CA HIS A 202 6.10 -13.01 17.12
C HIS A 202 6.82 -12.65 15.80
N PRO A 203 7.12 -13.63 14.92
CA PRO A 203 7.96 -13.41 13.74
C PRO A 203 7.32 -12.48 12.69
N ASP A 204 6.00 -12.35 12.69
CA ASP A 204 5.26 -11.46 11.78
C ASP A 204 4.90 -10.11 12.42
N ALA A 205 5.61 -9.71 13.48
CA ALA A 205 5.46 -8.37 14.04
C ALA A 205 5.87 -7.31 13.00
N HIS A 206 4.90 -6.47 12.61
CA HIS A 206 5.12 -5.33 11.73
C HIS A 206 4.93 -4.01 12.49
N ILE A 207 5.59 -2.95 12.03
CA ILE A 207 5.44 -1.61 12.60
C ILE A 207 4.93 -0.69 11.50
N LEU A 208 3.97 0.16 11.85
CA LEU A 208 3.50 1.27 11.02
C LEU A 208 3.97 2.59 11.66
N PRO A 209 5.14 3.13 11.25
CA PRO A 209 5.62 4.39 11.77
C PRO A 209 4.94 5.56 11.05
N ASP A 210 4.07 6.29 11.76
CA ASP A 210 3.55 7.59 11.32
C ASP A 210 4.55 8.71 11.68
N VAL A 211 4.79 9.65 10.76
CA VAL A 211 5.91 10.64 10.80
C VAL A 211 5.47 12.07 11.06
#